data_AF-A0A3S3P9N2-F1
#
_entry.id   AF-A0A3S3P9N2-F1
#
_cell.length_a   1.000
_cell.length_b   1.000
_cell.length_c   1.000
_cell.angle_alpha   90.00
_cell.angle_beta   90.00
_cell.angle_gamma   90.00
#
_symmetry.space_group_name_H-M   'P 1'
#
loop_
_entity.id
_entity.type
_entity.pdbx_description
1 polymer ?
#
loop_
_entity_poly.entity_id
_entity_poly.type
_entity_poly.pdbx_seq_one_letter_code
_entity_poly.pdbx_strand_id
1 'polypeptide(L)'
;QIQSSFGQGVAVTPLQLIRGWTAIAGNGTMLEPHIVSKVVDPNTKTSLTSKAEVVGHPVSNDAASGVRDLMLTVNTDPVYGTSYSTSGDSEQNLAAGPLFMVNGEPAAVKTGTAQIASPTGGYMSGSQDYLYSAVVMYPAKNPDFIFYMNVKIPTESWTLKYIARVANPLLTSAEAMKNDLSVSADTDTKAG
;
A
#
# COMPACT_ATOMS: atom_id res chain seq x y z
N GLN A 1 -18.99 -6.47 -20.40
CA GLN A 1 -17.97 -7.09 -19.53
C GLN A 1 -17.30 -5.95 -18.75
N ILE A 2 -17.29 -5.97 -17.41
CA ILE A 2 -16.75 -4.86 -16.60
C ILE A 2 -15.26 -5.13 -16.35
N GLN A 3 -14.42 -4.68 -17.27
CA GLN A 3 -12.96 -4.81 -17.19
C GLN A 3 -12.36 -4.05 -15.98
N SER A 4 -13.07 -3.03 -15.48
CA SER A 4 -12.61 -2.21 -14.35
C SER A 4 -12.56 -2.95 -13.01
N SER A 5 -13.31 -4.05 -12.86
CA SER A 5 -13.34 -4.86 -11.63
C SER A 5 -11.97 -5.46 -11.26
N PHE A 6 -11.08 -5.63 -12.22
CA PHE A 6 -9.69 -6.07 -12.03
C PHE A 6 -8.68 -5.02 -12.53
N GLY A 7 -9.10 -3.76 -12.65
CA GLY A 7 -8.21 -2.64 -12.96
C GLY A 7 -7.88 -2.44 -14.44
N GLN A 8 -8.64 -3.04 -15.36
CA GLN A 8 -8.49 -2.83 -16.81
C GLN A 8 -9.56 -1.87 -17.36
N GLY A 9 -9.17 -0.99 -18.29
CA GLY A 9 -10.11 -0.03 -18.89
C GLY A 9 -10.54 1.13 -17.98
N VAL A 10 -9.84 1.32 -16.85
CA VAL A 10 -9.96 2.50 -15.98
C VAL A 10 -8.56 3.04 -15.70
N ALA A 11 -8.41 4.36 -15.75
CA ALA A 11 -7.17 5.05 -15.38
C ALA A 11 -7.35 5.72 -14.02
N VAL A 12 -6.40 5.52 -13.11
CA VAL A 12 -6.39 6.11 -11.77
C VAL A 12 -5.00 6.67 -11.46
N THR A 13 -4.95 7.74 -10.67
CA THR A 13 -3.66 8.22 -10.13
C THR A 13 -3.27 7.42 -8.88
N PRO A 14 -1.97 7.31 -8.55
CA PRO A 14 -1.54 6.68 -7.30
C PRO A 14 -2.19 7.29 -6.05
N LEU A 15 -2.37 8.61 -6.01
CA LEU A 15 -3.02 9.29 -4.89
C LEU A 15 -4.50 8.94 -4.76
N GLN A 16 -5.24 8.84 -5.88
CA GLN A 16 -6.63 8.36 -5.86
C GLN A 16 -6.73 6.93 -5.34
N LEU A 17 -5.78 6.08 -5.73
CA LEU A 17 -5.72 4.69 -5.27
C LEU A 17 -5.41 4.62 -3.76
N ILE A 18 -4.40 5.37 -3.29
CA ILE A 18 -4.06 5.46 -1.86
C ILE A 18 -5.26 5.96 -1.06
N ARG A 19 -5.94 7.00 -1.53
CA ARG A 19 -7.17 7.49 -0.90
C ARG A 19 -8.21 6.38 -0.76
N GLY A 20 -8.47 5.61 -1.81
CA GLY A 20 -9.36 4.45 -1.74
C GLY A 20 -8.90 3.40 -0.72
N TRP A 21 -7.60 3.10 -0.68
CA TRP A 21 -7.01 2.17 0.29
C TRP A 21 -7.13 2.65 1.73
N THR A 22 -7.17 3.95 2.00
CA THR A 22 -7.43 4.46 3.36
C THR A 22 -8.78 3.99 3.88
N ALA A 23 -9.81 3.84 3.04
CA ALA A 23 -11.11 3.32 3.46
C ALA A 23 -11.02 1.85 3.92
N ILE A 24 -10.21 1.04 3.23
CA ILE A 24 -10.00 -0.36 3.60
C ILE A 24 -9.13 -0.47 4.86
N ALA A 25 -8.10 0.36 5.01
CA ALA A 25 -7.28 0.38 6.21
C ALA A 25 -8.04 0.94 7.43
N GLY A 26 -8.74 2.05 7.25
CA GLY A 26 -9.44 2.83 8.28
C GLY A 26 -10.86 2.37 8.57
N ASN A 27 -11.14 1.06 8.51
CA ASN A 27 -12.43 0.49 8.94
C ASN A 27 -13.67 1.07 8.21
N GLY A 28 -13.53 1.39 6.94
CA GLY A 28 -14.55 1.99 6.09
C GLY A 28 -14.46 3.51 5.98
N THR A 29 -13.67 4.18 6.83
CA THR A 29 -13.47 5.63 6.81
C THR A 29 -12.39 6.01 5.78
N MET A 30 -12.79 6.74 4.75
CA MET A 30 -11.88 7.25 3.72
C MET A 30 -11.30 8.59 4.14
N LEU A 31 -9.97 8.69 4.14
CA LEU A 31 -9.21 9.89 4.51
C LEU A 31 -8.61 10.56 3.27
N GLU A 32 -8.54 11.89 3.27
CA GLU A 32 -7.79 12.62 2.26
C GLU A 32 -6.28 12.52 2.53
N PRO A 33 -5.45 12.07 1.56
CA PRO A 33 -4.01 12.01 1.74
C PRO A 33 -3.38 13.41 1.83
N HIS A 34 -2.66 13.69 2.93
CA HIS A 34 -1.97 14.96 3.14
C HIS A 34 -0.45 14.81 2.97
N ILE A 35 0.19 15.79 2.33
CA ILE A 35 1.66 15.86 2.19
C ILE A 35 2.30 16.99 3.01
N VAL A 36 1.50 17.97 3.44
CA VAL A 36 1.95 19.09 4.28
C VAL A 36 1.49 18.85 5.71
N SER A 37 2.43 18.81 6.65
CA SER A 37 2.13 18.68 8.09
C SER A 37 1.87 20.03 8.74
N LYS A 38 2.69 21.05 8.43
CA LYS A 38 2.62 22.37 9.05
C LYS A 38 3.13 23.46 8.12
N VAL A 39 2.46 24.60 8.11
CA VAL A 39 2.94 25.85 7.49
C VAL A 39 3.19 26.86 8.61
N VAL A 40 4.38 27.45 8.66
CA VAL A 40 4.79 28.42 9.69
C VAL A 40 5.01 29.77 9.03
N ASP A 41 4.37 30.82 9.56
CA ASP A 41 4.64 32.20 9.19
C ASP A 41 5.61 32.83 10.21
N PRO A 42 6.87 33.11 9.83
CA PRO A 42 7.86 33.68 10.73
C PRO A 42 7.57 35.14 11.10
N ASN A 43 6.79 35.87 10.30
CA ASN A 43 6.49 37.29 10.55
C ASN A 43 5.43 37.46 11.63
N THR A 44 4.38 36.65 11.56
CA THR A 44 3.28 36.66 12.53
C THR A 44 3.50 35.68 13.69
N LYS A 45 4.52 34.81 13.61
CA LYS A 45 4.78 33.69 14.53
C LYS A 45 3.57 32.76 14.68
N THR A 46 2.77 32.62 13.62
CA THR A 46 1.60 31.73 13.59
C THR A 46 1.91 30.46 12.79
N SER A 47 1.11 29.41 13.02
CA SER A 47 1.22 28.18 12.24
C SER A 47 -0.13 27.53 11.94
N LEU A 48 -0.24 26.92 10.77
CA LEU A 48 -1.35 26.07 10.36
C LEU A 48 -0.89 24.61 10.38
N THR A 49 -1.50 23.80 11.25
CA THR A 49 -1.19 22.36 11.37
C THR A 49 -2.28 21.55 10.68
N SER A 50 -1.84 20.60 9.85
CA SER A 50 -2.70 19.67 9.12
C SER A 50 -3.34 18.66 10.07
N LYS A 51 -4.60 18.30 9.81
CA LYS A 51 -5.36 17.29 10.58
C LYS A 51 -5.92 16.26 9.62
N ALA A 52 -6.21 15.06 10.11
CA ALA A 52 -6.89 14.05 9.31
C ALA A 52 -8.25 14.57 8.82
N GLU A 53 -8.48 14.49 7.51
CA GLU A 53 -9.74 14.89 6.87
C GLU A 53 -10.50 13.64 6.42
N VAL A 54 -11.73 13.46 6.92
CA VAL A 54 -12.62 12.38 6.50
C VAL A 54 -13.42 12.83 5.28
N VAL A 55 -13.27 12.13 4.17
CA VAL A 55 -13.91 12.46 2.88
C VAL A 55 -14.99 11.48 2.46
N GLY A 56 -15.23 10.41 3.23
CA GLY A 56 -16.36 9.53 2.99
C GLY A 56 -16.32 8.21 3.75
N HIS A 57 -17.39 7.42 3.57
CA HIS A 57 -17.53 6.07 4.13
C HIS A 57 -18.04 5.09 3.04
N PRO A 58 -17.21 4.72 2.06
CA PRO A 58 -17.66 3.94 0.90
C PRO A 58 -18.05 2.49 1.23
N VAL A 59 -17.57 1.95 2.36
CA VAL A 59 -17.86 0.57 2.81
C VAL A 59 -18.07 0.53 4.32
N SER A 60 -18.71 -0.53 4.82
CA SER A 60 -18.83 -0.77 6.26
C SER A 60 -17.51 -1.24 6.89
N ASN A 61 -17.40 -1.14 8.21
CA ASN A 61 -16.30 -1.73 8.96
C ASN A 61 -16.14 -3.23 8.69
N ASP A 62 -17.24 -3.99 8.71
CA ASP A 62 -17.22 -5.44 8.46
C ASP A 62 -16.71 -5.77 7.06
N ALA A 63 -17.11 -4.99 6.05
CA ALA A 63 -16.61 -5.15 4.70
C ALA A 63 -15.11 -4.83 4.61
N ALA A 64 -14.65 -3.74 5.23
CA ALA A 64 -13.24 -3.37 5.26
C ALA A 64 -12.39 -4.46 5.97
N SER A 65 -12.84 -4.95 7.13
CA SER A 65 -12.17 -6.03 7.85
C SER A 65 -12.12 -7.32 7.04
N GLY A 66 -13.24 -7.74 6.44
CA GLY A 66 -13.28 -8.94 5.61
C GLY A 66 -12.36 -8.85 4.38
N VAL A 67 -12.24 -7.66 3.77
CA VAL A 67 -11.28 -7.42 2.69
C VAL A 67 -9.85 -7.56 3.19
N ARG A 68 -9.50 -7.02 4.36
CA ARG A 68 -8.15 -7.18 4.94
C ARG A 68 -7.82 -8.63 5.26
N ASP A 69 -8.78 -9.40 5.75
CA ASP A 69 -8.61 -10.84 5.98
C ASP A 69 -8.33 -11.59 4.67
N LEU A 70 -9.08 -11.28 3.60
CA LEU A 70 -8.80 -11.82 2.26
C LEU A 70 -7.46 -11.36 1.69
N MET A 71 -7.05 -10.12 1.94
CA MET A 71 -5.72 -9.63 1.56
C MET A 71 -4.60 -10.35 2.33
N LEU A 72 -4.86 -10.82 3.55
CA LEU A 72 -3.90 -11.63 4.28
C LEU A 72 -3.73 -13.02 3.63
N THR A 73 -4.79 -13.62 3.09
CA THR A 73 -4.71 -14.92 2.40
C THR A 73 -3.91 -14.85 1.10
N VAL A 74 -3.93 -13.71 0.40
CA VAL A 74 -3.06 -13.45 -0.77
C VAL A 74 -1.59 -13.70 -0.45
N ASN A 75 -1.19 -13.46 0.79
CA ASN A 75 0.18 -13.58 1.28
C ASN A 75 0.45 -14.90 2.02
N THR A 76 -0.57 -15.50 2.64
CA THR A 76 -0.41 -16.63 3.57
C THR A 76 -0.90 -17.97 3.02
N ASP A 77 -1.75 -17.98 1.99
CA ASP A 77 -2.27 -19.22 1.41
C ASP A 77 -1.19 -19.90 0.53
N PRO A 78 -0.74 -21.13 0.87
CA PRO A 78 0.34 -21.80 0.15
C PRO A 78 -0.05 -22.34 -1.22
N VAL A 79 -1.35 -22.40 -1.52
CA VAL A 79 -1.90 -22.95 -2.77
C VAL A 79 -2.30 -21.84 -3.74
N TYR A 80 -3.01 -20.83 -3.25
CA TYR A 80 -3.61 -19.77 -4.07
C TYR A 80 -3.03 -18.38 -3.83
N GLY A 81 -2.22 -18.21 -2.79
CA GLY A 81 -1.63 -16.92 -2.41
C GLY A 81 -0.62 -16.44 -3.44
N THR A 82 -0.97 -15.42 -4.22
CA THR A 82 -0.08 -14.88 -5.27
C THR A 82 1.21 -14.23 -4.73
N SER A 83 1.27 -13.94 -3.42
CA SER A 83 2.50 -13.48 -2.76
C SER A 83 3.05 -14.46 -1.73
N TYR A 84 2.58 -15.71 -1.75
CA TYR A 84 3.22 -16.82 -1.05
C TYR A 84 4.41 -17.33 -1.88
N SER A 85 5.58 -17.45 -1.28
CA SER A 85 6.78 -18.00 -1.92
C SER A 85 7.05 -19.42 -1.46
N THR A 86 7.07 -20.36 -2.39
CA THR A 86 7.44 -21.75 -2.12
C THR A 86 8.94 -21.97 -1.94
N SER A 87 9.76 -20.97 -2.27
CA SER A 87 11.23 -21.03 -2.20
C SER A 87 11.85 -20.03 -1.23
N GLY A 88 11.03 -19.16 -0.61
CA GLY A 88 11.50 -18.06 0.22
C GLY A 88 12.23 -16.97 -0.57
N ASP A 89 13.09 -16.21 0.11
CA ASP A 89 13.97 -15.20 -0.46
C ASP A 89 15.27 -15.10 0.36
N SER A 90 16.36 -15.63 -0.19
CA SER A 90 17.67 -15.64 0.47
C SER A 90 18.24 -14.24 0.71
N GLU A 91 17.91 -13.26 -0.14
CA GLU A 91 18.40 -11.88 0.04
C GLU A 91 17.81 -11.20 1.28
N GLN A 92 16.65 -11.67 1.75
CA GLN A 92 16.01 -11.21 2.98
C GLN A 92 16.05 -12.24 4.10
N ASN A 93 16.77 -13.35 3.94
CA ASN A 93 16.75 -14.50 4.85
C ASN A 93 15.31 -15.00 5.15
N LEU A 94 14.42 -14.94 4.16
CA LEU A 94 13.05 -15.43 4.28
C LEU A 94 12.98 -16.89 3.84
N ALA A 95 12.41 -17.74 4.68
CA ALA A 95 12.06 -19.11 4.31
C ALA A 95 10.85 -19.14 3.36
N ALA A 96 10.50 -20.33 2.86
CA ALA A 96 9.23 -20.52 2.15
C ALA A 96 8.06 -20.10 3.05
N GLY A 97 7.13 -19.33 2.49
CA GLY A 97 6.11 -18.63 3.27
C GLY A 97 5.70 -17.29 2.63
N PRO A 98 5.06 -16.42 3.41
CA PRO A 98 4.64 -15.10 2.95
C PRO A 98 5.84 -14.23 2.55
N LEU A 99 5.76 -13.56 1.40
CA LEU A 99 6.83 -12.66 0.94
C LEU A 99 6.85 -11.34 1.70
N PHE A 100 5.68 -10.83 2.09
CA PHE A 100 5.55 -9.54 2.76
C PHE A 100 5.44 -9.75 4.26
N MET A 101 6.57 -9.62 4.94
CA MET A 101 6.72 -9.86 6.37
C MET A 101 7.28 -8.60 7.03
N VAL A 102 6.65 -8.18 8.12
CA VAL A 102 7.09 -7.03 8.92
C VAL A 102 7.17 -7.50 10.36
N ASN A 103 8.34 -7.38 10.99
CA ASN A 103 8.60 -7.89 12.34
C ASN A 103 8.21 -9.37 12.55
N GLY A 104 8.36 -10.20 11.51
CA GLY A 104 8.01 -11.62 11.57
C GLY A 104 6.51 -11.93 11.44
N GLU A 105 5.66 -10.91 11.23
CA GLU A 105 4.23 -11.07 10.99
C GLU A 105 3.86 -10.82 9.51
N PRO A 106 2.92 -11.59 8.96
CA PRO A 106 2.45 -11.39 7.59
C PRO A 106 1.58 -10.13 7.49
N ALA A 107 1.86 -9.31 6.48
CA ALA A 107 1.02 -8.16 6.15
C ALA A 107 -0.17 -8.54 5.26
N ALA A 108 -1.20 -7.68 5.24
CA ALA A 108 -2.29 -7.78 4.27
C ALA A 108 -1.83 -7.22 2.92
N VAL A 109 -1.94 -8.00 1.85
CA VAL A 109 -1.36 -7.68 0.54
C VAL A 109 -2.37 -7.77 -0.59
N LYS A 110 -2.24 -6.90 -1.58
CA LYS A 110 -2.78 -7.17 -2.91
C LYS A 110 -1.74 -6.88 -3.99
N THR A 111 -1.52 -7.89 -4.83
CA THR A 111 -0.65 -7.83 -6.01
C THR A 111 -1.43 -7.37 -7.24
N GLY A 112 -0.75 -6.70 -8.17
CA GLY A 112 -1.30 -6.27 -9.45
C GLY A 112 -0.34 -6.54 -10.60
N THR A 113 -0.91 -6.98 -11.73
CA THR A 113 -0.21 -7.12 -13.01
C THR A 113 -1.13 -6.59 -14.09
N ALA A 114 -0.90 -5.33 -14.50
CA ALA A 114 -1.74 -4.65 -15.47
C ALA A 114 -1.04 -4.60 -16.84
N GLN A 115 -1.77 -5.01 -17.87
CA GLN A 115 -1.35 -4.83 -19.26
C GLN A 115 -1.30 -3.34 -19.61
N ILE A 116 -0.28 -2.94 -20.37
CA ILE A 116 -0.12 -1.56 -20.81
C ILE A 116 -0.80 -1.40 -22.18
N ALA A 117 -1.57 -0.33 -22.35
CA ALA A 117 -2.22 -0.04 -23.64
C ALA A 117 -1.18 0.23 -24.73
N SER A 118 -1.36 -0.39 -25.90
CA SER A 118 -0.48 -0.17 -27.05
C SER A 118 -0.80 1.17 -27.73
N PRO A 119 0.22 1.92 -28.22
CA PRO A 119 0.00 3.11 -29.06
C PRO A 119 -0.82 2.85 -30.33
N THR A 120 -0.84 1.61 -30.81
CA THR A 120 -1.54 1.19 -32.04
C THR A 120 -2.92 0.57 -31.79
N GLY A 121 -3.40 0.60 -30.54
CA GLY A 121 -4.64 -0.05 -30.12
C GLY A 121 -4.41 -1.44 -29.53
N GLY A 122 -5.32 -1.86 -28.64
CA GLY A 122 -5.15 -3.08 -27.83
C GLY A 122 -4.12 -2.92 -26.72
N TYR A 123 -3.49 -4.02 -26.32
CA TYR A 123 -2.45 -4.05 -25.28
C TYR A 123 -1.10 -4.41 -25.88
N MET A 124 -0.03 -3.94 -25.24
CA MET A 124 1.33 -4.39 -25.54
C MET A 124 1.47 -5.90 -25.29
N SER A 125 2.33 -6.57 -26.06
CA SER A 125 2.43 -8.04 -26.09
C SER A 125 3.82 -8.59 -25.74
N GLY A 126 4.79 -7.73 -25.38
CA GLY A 126 6.09 -8.18 -24.92
C GLY A 126 5.99 -8.92 -23.58
N SER A 127 6.95 -9.81 -23.32
CA SER A 127 6.97 -10.65 -22.11
C SER A 127 7.07 -9.87 -20.81
N GLN A 128 7.50 -8.60 -20.86
CA GLN A 128 7.63 -7.71 -19.71
C GLN A 128 6.85 -6.39 -19.86
N ASP A 129 5.96 -6.28 -20.85
CA ASP A 129 5.18 -5.06 -21.13
C ASP A 129 3.98 -4.88 -20.18
N TYR A 130 4.28 -4.95 -18.88
CA TYR A 130 3.31 -4.91 -17.81
C TYR A 130 3.69 -3.84 -16.78
N LEU A 131 2.67 -3.37 -16.08
CA LEU A 131 2.80 -2.63 -14.84
C LEU A 131 2.58 -3.60 -13.68
N TYR A 132 3.63 -3.87 -12.93
CA TYR A 132 3.58 -4.67 -11.71
C TYR A 132 3.34 -3.76 -10.52
N SER A 133 2.57 -4.21 -9.53
CA SER A 133 2.35 -3.44 -8.32
C SER A 133 2.04 -4.32 -7.11
N ALA A 134 2.24 -3.77 -5.93
CA ALA A 134 1.69 -4.30 -4.71
C ALA A 134 1.24 -3.16 -3.79
N VAL A 135 0.12 -3.37 -3.11
CA VAL A 135 -0.23 -2.64 -1.89
C VAL A 135 -0.04 -3.56 -0.70
N VAL A 136 0.48 -3.00 0.39
CA VAL A 136 0.74 -3.70 1.65
C VAL A 136 0.18 -2.86 2.78
N MET A 137 -0.61 -3.48 3.66
CA MET A 137 -1.16 -2.85 4.85
C MET A 137 -0.65 -3.56 6.10
N TYR A 138 -0.13 -2.79 7.05
CA TYR A 138 0.45 -3.33 8.27
C TYR A 138 0.15 -2.45 9.50
N PRO A 139 -0.19 -3.03 10.66
CA PRO A 139 -0.58 -4.44 10.88
C PRO A 139 -1.83 -4.83 10.07
N ALA A 140 -1.98 -6.11 9.71
CA ALA A 140 -3.07 -6.54 8.80
C ALA A 140 -4.48 -6.24 9.34
N LYS A 141 -4.71 -6.39 10.66
CA LYS A 141 -6.03 -6.24 11.28
C LYS A 141 -6.44 -4.78 11.50
N ASN A 142 -5.51 -3.96 11.98
CA ASN A 142 -5.71 -2.54 12.24
C ASN A 142 -4.50 -1.76 11.70
N PRO A 143 -4.46 -1.48 10.39
CA PRO A 143 -3.28 -0.94 9.75
C PRO A 143 -2.95 0.48 10.21
N ASP A 144 -1.69 0.71 10.53
CA ASP A 144 -1.11 2.04 10.74
C ASP A 144 -0.42 2.55 9.46
N PHE A 145 0.06 1.62 8.64
CA PHE A 145 0.84 1.91 7.44
C PHE A 145 0.21 1.30 6.19
N ILE A 146 0.22 2.07 5.10
CA ILE A 146 -0.07 1.61 3.75
C ILE A 146 1.17 1.85 2.91
N PHE A 147 1.74 0.79 2.35
CA PHE A 147 2.80 0.87 1.35
C PHE A 147 2.23 0.55 -0.02
N TYR A 148 2.57 1.36 -1.02
CA TYR A 148 2.20 1.11 -2.41
C TYR A 148 3.41 1.34 -3.32
N MET A 149 3.69 0.36 -4.18
CA MET A 149 4.73 0.46 -5.19
C MET A 149 4.24 -0.10 -6.51
N ASN A 150 4.62 0.58 -7.60
CA ASN A 150 4.49 0.05 -8.94
C ASN A 150 5.84 0.05 -9.66
N VAL A 151 6.01 -0.91 -10.58
CA VAL A 151 7.18 -1.08 -11.43
C VAL A 151 6.68 -1.26 -12.85
N LYS A 152 7.02 -0.30 -13.71
CA LYS A 152 6.60 -0.25 -15.10
C LYS A 152 7.72 -0.79 -15.98
N ILE A 153 7.41 -1.78 -16.83
CA ILE A 153 8.30 -2.33 -17.87
C ILE A 153 9.71 -2.56 -17.30
N PRO A 154 9.90 -3.55 -16.40
CA PRO A 154 11.22 -3.88 -15.91
C PRO A 154 12.14 -4.21 -17.08
N THR A 155 13.40 -3.78 -17.00
CA THR A 155 14.42 -4.04 -18.03
C THR A 155 15.20 -5.32 -17.78
N GLU A 156 15.08 -5.86 -16.57
CA GLU A 156 15.75 -7.06 -16.08
C GLU A 156 14.73 -8.13 -15.68
N SER A 157 15.19 -9.36 -15.46
CA SER A 157 14.33 -10.43 -14.96
C SER A 157 13.62 -10.00 -13.67
N TRP A 158 12.28 -10.01 -13.71
CA TRP A 158 11.44 -9.46 -12.66
C TRP A 158 10.73 -10.54 -11.84
N THR A 159 10.62 -10.32 -10.54
CA THR A 159 9.74 -11.09 -9.65
C THR A 159 9.10 -10.18 -8.60
N LEU A 160 8.00 -10.62 -7.98
CA LEU A 160 7.37 -9.87 -6.89
C LEU A 160 8.31 -9.64 -5.68
N LYS A 161 9.38 -10.44 -5.55
CA LYS A 161 10.38 -10.33 -4.46
C LYS A 161 11.04 -8.96 -4.42
N TYR A 162 11.22 -8.30 -5.57
CA TYR A 162 11.77 -6.93 -5.60
C TYR A 162 10.93 -5.93 -4.82
N ILE A 163 9.60 -6.00 -4.92
CA ILE A 163 8.72 -5.12 -4.13
C ILE A 163 8.82 -5.48 -2.64
N ALA A 164 8.84 -6.77 -2.30
CA ALA A 164 8.99 -7.22 -0.92
C ALA A 164 10.32 -6.79 -0.29
N ARG A 165 11.41 -6.78 -1.06
CA ARG A 165 12.76 -6.31 -0.63
C ARG A 165 12.81 -4.82 -0.29
N VAL A 166 11.90 -4.03 -0.85
CA VAL A 166 11.73 -2.63 -0.46
C VAL A 166 10.74 -2.49 0.70
N ALA A 167 9.58 -3.15 0.59
CA ALA A 167 8.48 -3.00 1.54
C ALA A 167 8.84 -3.49 2.96
N ASN A 168 9.43 -4.68 3.09
CA ASN A 168 9.66 -5.31 4.39
C ASN A 168 10.57 -4.49 5.32
N PRO A 169 11.80 -4.09 4.91
CA PRO A 169 12.67 -3.30 5.77
C PRO A 169 12.13 -1.88 6.02
N LEU A 170 11.45 -1.29 5.04
CA LEU A 170 10.86 0.05 5.18
C LEU A 170 9.73 0.05 6.22
N LEU A 171 8.79 -0.89 6.10
CA LEU A 171 7.67 -1.02 7.04
C LEU A 171 8.16 -1.45 8.44
N THR A 172 9.19 -2.30 8.52
CA THR A 172 9.83 -2.66 9.79
C THR A 172 10.41 -1.43 10.48
N SER A 173 11.10 -0.57 9.73
CA SER A 173 11.64 0.69 10.25
C SER A 173 10.53 1.67 10.66
N ALA A 174 9.47 1.78 9.85
CA ALA A 174 8.33 2.65 10.13
C ALA A 174 7.61 2.23 11.42
N GLU A 175 7.38 0.92 11.61
CA GLU A 175 6.78 0.37 12.83
C GLU A 175 7.64 0.68 14.06
N ALA A 176 8.96 0.52 13.96
CA ALA A 176 9.89 0.84 15.06
C ALA A 176 9.83 2.33 15.46
N MET A 177 9.48 3.22 14.53
CA MET A 177 9.37 4.67 14.74
C MET A 177 7.93 5.13 15.01
N LYS A 178 6.95 4.22 15.09
CA LYS A 178 5.51 4.55 15.17
C LYS A 178 5.21 5.58 16.27
N ASN A 179 5.80 5.41 17.46
CA ASN A 179 5.59 6.32 18.58
C ASN A 179 6.13 7.73 18.27
N ASP A 180 7.32 7.85 17.70
CA ASP A 180 7.92 9.14 17.35
C ASP A 180 7.14 9.86 16.24
N LEU A 181 6.63 9.10 15.27
CA LEU A 181 5.77 9.61 14.19
C LEU A 181 4.44 10.15 14.73
N SER A 182 3.86 9.49 15.74
CA SER A 182 2.62 9.93 16.39
C SER A 182 2.81 11.17 17.27
N VAL A 183 3.94 11.27 17.99
CA VAL A 183 4.27 12.41 18.86
C VAL A 183 4.46 13.68 18.04
N SER A 184 5.07 13.59 16.84
CA SER A 184 5.20 14.74 15.94
C SER A 184 3.86 15.30 15.47
N ALA A 185 2.77 14.53 15.50
CA ALA A 185 1.42 15.01 15.15
C ALA A 185 0.73 15.72 16.33
N ASP A 186 0.97 15.28 17.57
CA ASP A 186 0.28 15.79 18.76
C ASP A 186 1.00 16.95 19.47
N THR A 187 2.33 16.97 19.54
CA THR A 187 3.07 18.00 20.31
C THR A 187 3.02 19.39 19.67
N ASP A 188 2.61 19.48 18.40
CA ASP A 188 2.51 20.74 17.67
C ASP A 188 1.18 21.49 17.89
N THR A 189 0.28 20.96 18.73
CA THR A 189 -1.00 21.61 19.09
C THR A 189 -0.90 22.62 20.25
N LYS A 190 0.26 22.77 20.90
CA LYS A 190 0.42 23.62 22.11
C LYS A 190 1.23 24.92 21.91
N ALA A 191 1.23 25.48 20.71
CA ALA A 191 1.68 26.87 20.49
C ALA A 191 0.46 27.75 20.16
N GLY A 192 -0.31 28.07 21.19
CA GLY A 192 -1.44 29.00 21.15
C GLY A 192 -1.59 29.68 22.50
#